data_AF-A0A7S3NKD7-F1
#
_entry.id   AF-A0A7S3NKD7-F1
#
_cell.length_a   1.000
_cell.length_b   1.000
_cell.length_c   1.000
_cell.angle_alpha   90.00
_cell.angle_beta   90.00
_cell.angle_gamma   90.00
#
_symmetry.space_group_name_H-M   'P 1'
#
loop_
_entity.id
_entity.type
_entity.pdbx_description
1 polymer ?
#
loop_
_entity_poly.entity_id
_entity_poly.type
_entity_poly.pdbx_seq_one_letter_code
_entity_poly.pdbx_strand_id
1 'polypeptide(L)'
;YVFDYSDDGSWPQTAKLIASDGAEDDRFGYSVAIYETRIVVGDFGDDDLGDSSGSAYVFDYNDGSWSQTAKLVASDGAEGDRFGRAVGIYETRIVVSAYRDDDLGEWSGSAYV
;
A
#
# COMPACT_ATOMS: atom_id res chain seq x y z
N TYR A 1 -5.40 -9.24 5.33
CA TYR A 1 -6.18 -10.48 5.11
C TYR A 1 -7.26 -10.19 4.08
N VAL A 2 -7.66 -11.19 3.28
CA VAL A 2 -8.78 -11.11 2.34
C VAL A 2 -9.84 -12.12 2.78
N PHE A 3 -11.09 -11.66 2.80
CA PHE A 3 -12.26 -12.48 3.12
C PHE A 3 -13.29 -12.29 2.01
N ASP A 4 -13.77 -13.39 1.46
CA ASP A 4 -14.80 -13.37 0.43
C ASP A 4 -16.13 -13.82 1.02
N TYR A 5 -17.23 -13.21 0.57
CA TYR A 5 -18.56 -13.61 1.01
C TYR A 5 -18.98 -14.91 0.34
N SER A 6 -19.38 -15.89 1.14
CA SER A 6 -19.86 -17.19 0.68
C SER A 6 -21.39 -17.25 0.62
N ASP A 7 -21.93 -18.14 -0.22
CA ASP A 7 -23.38 -18.36 -0.37
C ASP A 7 -24.09 -18.81 0.93
N ASP A 8 -23.34 -19.39 1.87
CA ASP A 8 -23.83 -19.78 3.20
C ASP A 8 -23.89 -18.60 4.21
N GLY A 9 -23.55 -17.39 3.76
CA GLY A 9 -23.52 -16.19 4.58
C GLY A 9 -22.25 -16.00 5.40
N SER A 10 -21.26 -16.88 5.24
CA SER A 10 -19.97 -16.77 5.93
C SER A 10 -18.98 -15.85 5.21
N TRP A 11 -17.94 -15.45 5.94
CA TRP A 11 -16.80 -14.69 5.43
C TRP A 11 -15.51 -15.48 5.69
N PRO A 12 -15.24 -16.57 4.95
CA PRO A 12 -13.99 -17.29 5.07
C PRO A 12 -12.80 -16.42 4.68
N GLN A 13 -11.69 -16.58 5.40
CA GLN A 13 -10.41 -16.01 4.97
C GLN A 13 -9.92 -16.76 3.73
N THR A 14 -9.80 -16.08 2.59
CA THR A 14 -9.36 -16.69 1.33
C THR A 14 -7.89 -16.41 1.03
N ALA A 15 -7.32 -15.32 1.56
CA ALA A 15 -5.91 -15.02 1.43
C ALA A 15 -5.33 -14.23 2.61
N LYS A 16 -4.00 -14.31 2.76
CA LYS A 16 -3.19 -13.41 3.58
C LYS A 16 -2.15 -12.76 2.66
N LEU A 17 -2.29 -11.46 2.42
CA LEU A 17 -1.31 -10.67 1.69
C LEU A 17 -0.17 -10.28 2.63
N ILE A 18 1.06 -10.37 2.13
CA ILE A 18 2.29 -9.97 2.81
C ILE A 18 3.15 -9.24 1.78
N ALA A 19 3.87 -8.19 2.19
CA ALA A 19 4.91 -7.60 1.36
C ALA A 19 6.00 -8.66 1.08
N SER A 20 6.52 -8.67 -0.14
CA SER A 20 7.62 -9.53 -0.58
C SER A 20 8.92 -9.37 0.22
N ASP A 21 9.07 -8.20 0.83
CA ASP A 21 10.27 -7.61 1.40
C ASP A 21 10.00 -7.05 2.81
N GLY A 22 8.86 -7.40 3.42
CA GLY A 22 8.48 -6.89 4.73
C GLY A 22 9.55 -7.14 5.79
N ALA A 23 9.92 -6.07 6.50
CA ALA A 23 10.98 -5.99 7.50
C ALA A 23 10.44 -5.71 8.92
N GLU A 24 11.35 -5.59 9.88
CA GLU A 24 11.01 -5.09 11.21
C GLU A 24 10.59 -3.62 11.12
N ASP A 25 9.63 -3.22 11.94
CA ASP A 25 9.08 -1.87 11.99
C ASP A 25 8.33 -1.32 10.76
N ASP A 26 8.33 -2.07 9.66
CA ASP A 26 7.35 -1.91 8.60
C ASP A 26 5.92 -1.90 9.14
N ARG A 27 5.08 -1.12 8.47
CA ARG A 27 3.68 -0.90 8.81
C ARG A 27 2.77 -1.37 7.70
N PHE A 28 3.19 -2.39 6.94
CA PHE A 28 2.40 -3.02 5.89
C PHE A 28 0.98 -3.31 6.37
N GLY A 29 -0.01 -2.88 5.58
CA GLY A 29 -1.42 -3.00 5.95
C GLY A 29 -1.98 -1.80 6.68
N TYR A 30 -1.20 -0.72 6.83
CA TYR A 30 -1.67 0.49 7.52
C TYR A 30 -2.86 1.15 6.80
N SER A 31 -2.82 1.18 5.47
CA SER A 31 -3.93 1.62 4.63
C SER A 31 -4.19 0.59 3.54
N VAL A 32 -5.46 0.45 3.14
CA VAL A 32 -5.88 -0.54 2.14
C VAL A 32 -6.97 0.08 1.26
N ALA A 33 -6.84 -0.06 -0.05
CA ALA A 33 -7.89 0.24 -1.01
C ALA A 33 -8.05 -0.92 -2.00
N ILE A 34 -9.26 -1.10 -2.53
CA ILE A 34 -9.56 -2.17 -3.49
C ILE A 34 -10.43 -1.62 -4.62
N TYR A 35 -10.13 -2.04 -5.84
CA TYR A 35 -10.99 -1.85 -7.01
C TYR A 35 -10.96 -3.13 -7.83
N GLU A 36 -12.14 -3.75 -8.01
CA GLU A 36 -12.29 -5.06 -8.65
C GLU A 36 -11.31 -6.10 -8.06
N THR A 37 -10.38 -6.59 -8.88
CA THR A 37 -9.41 -7.63 -8.53
C THR A 37 -8.05 -7.07 -8.14
N ARG A 38 -7.95 -5.77 -7.84
CA ARG A 38 -6.71 -5.10 -7.44
C ARG A 38 -6.82 -4.51 -6.05
N ILE A 39 -5.88 -4.87 -5.17
CA ILE A 39 -5.72 -4.33 -3.83
C ILE A 39 -4.43 -3.51 -3.78
N VAL A 40 -4.50 -2.31 -3.20
CA VAL A 40 -3.33 -1.50 -2.86
C VAL A 40 -3.20 -1.48 -1.35
N VAL A 41 -2.01 -1.78 -0.84
CA VAL A 41 -1.70 -1.82 0.58
C VAL A 41 -0.58 -0.82 0.87
N GLY A 42 -0.86 0.18 1.70
CA GLY A 42 0.13 1.16 2.13
C GLY A 42 0.99 0.66 3.29
N ASP A 43 2.26 1.04 3.26
CA ASP A 43 3.26 0.81 4.29
C ASP A 43 4.08 2.09 4.52
N PHE A 44 3.66 2.90 5.49
CA PHE A 44 4.39 4.15 5.78
C PHE A 44 5.65 3.97 6.62
N GLY A 45 5.95 2.74 7.07
CA GLY A 45 7.12 2.42 7.88
C GLY A 45 8.31 1.90 7.08
N ASP A 46 8.07 1.44 5.85
CA ASP A 46 9.08 0.96 4.91
C ASP A 46 10.26 1.94 4.79
N ASP A 47 11.47 1.42 4.88
CA ASP A 47 12.71 2.21 5.03
C ASP A 47 13.67 2.13 3.83
N ASP A 48 13.22 1.58 2.70
CA ASP A 48 14.03 1.33 1.51
C ASP A 48 14.70 2.59 0.92
N LEU A 49 14.06 3.76 1.05
CA LEU A 49 14.59 5.06 0.60
C LEU A 49 15.03 5.98 1.74
N GLY A 50 15.07 5.47 2.98
CA GLY A 50 15.31 6.23 4.20
C GLY A 50 14.28 5.88 5.29
N ASP A 51 14.61 6.09 6.56
CA ASP A 51 13.73 5.69 7.68
C ASP A 51 12.31 6.24 7.48
N SER A 52 11.31 5.34 7.46
CA SER A 52 9.91 5.69 7.25
C SER A 52 9.64 6.52 5.98
N SER A 53 10.43 6.33 4.92
CA SER A 53 10.20 6.92 3.59
C SER A 53 8.89 6.41 2.99
N GLY A 54 8.59 5.13 3.22
CA GLY A 54 7.31 4.51 2.97
C GLY A 54 7.15 3.96 1.54
N SER A 55 6.20 3.05 1.41
CA SER A 55 5.90 2.29 0.20
C SER A 55 4.40 1.99 0.07
N ALA A 56 3.97 1.62 -1.12
CA ALA A 56 2.65 1.02 -1.35
C ALA A 56 2.75 -0.19 -2.27
N TYR A 57 2.02 -1.25 -1.95
CA TYR A 57 2.13 -2.54 -2.61
C TYR A 57 0.86 -2.85 -3.38
N VAL A 58 0.99 -3.26 -4.64
CA VAL A 58 -0.13 -3.62 -5.50
C VAL A 58 -0.23 -5.13 -5.58
N PHE A 59 -1.41 -5.65 -5.28
CA PHE A 59 -1.75 -7.06 -5.42
C PHE A 59 -2.86 -7.21 -6.45
N ASP A 60 -2.66 -8.10 -7.41
CA ASP A 60 -3.67 -8.48 -8.38
C ASP A 60 -4.12 -9.92 -8.13
N TYR A 61 -5.43 -10.15 -8.22
CA TYR A 61 -6.04 -11.47 -8.19
C TYR A 61 -6.08 -12.05 -9.61
N ASN A 62 -5.24 -13.06 -9.86
CA ASN A 62 -5.14 -13.76 -11.13
C ASN A 62 -5.19 -15.27 -10.91
N ASP A 63 -5.92 -15.98 -11.78
CA ASP A 63 -6.01 -17.44 -11.80
C ASP A 63 -6.30 -18.10 -10.44
N GLY A 64 -7.16 -17.47 -9.64
CA GLY A 64 -7.57 -18.01 -8.34
C GLY A 64 -6.64 -17.67 -7.17
N SER A 65 -5.67 -16.78 -7.37
CA SER A 65 -4.69 -16.41 -6.34
C SER A 65 -4.34 -14.93 -6.34
N TRP A 66 -4.00 -14.39 -5.18
CA TRP A 66 -3.45 -13.04 -5.05
C TRP A 66 -1.93 -13.07 -5.19
N SER A 67 -1.39 -12.14 -5.98
CA SER A 67 0.06 -11.97 -6.16
C SER A 67 0.43 -10.50 -6.09
N GLN A 68 1.57 -10.19 -5.47
CA GLN A 68 2.12 -8.84 -5.52
C GLN A 68 2.67 -8.58 -6.93
N THR A 69 2.16 -7.55 -7.60
CA THR A 69 2.55 -7.19 -8.97
C THR A 69 3.41 -5.93 -9.03
N ALA A 70 3.37 -5.08 -8.00
CA ALA A 70 4.24 -3.92 -7.89
C ALA A 70 4.51 -3.51 -6.44
N LYS A 71 5.67 -2.87 -6.23
CA LYS A 71 5.96 -1.98 -5.10
C LYS A 71 6.09 -0.57 -5.68
N LEU A 72 5.38 0.37 -5.08
CA LEU A 72 5.36 1.79 -5.43
C LEU A 72 6.12 2.53 -4.33
N VAL A 73 7.02 3.41 -4.75
CA VAL A 73 7.77 4.33 -3.89
C VAL A 73 7.61 5.75 -4.45
N ALA A 74 7.75 6.76 -3.61
CA ALA A 74 7.85 8.14 -4.09
C ALA A 74 9.13 8.31 -4.93
N SER A 75 9.06 9.03 -6.05
CA SER A 75 10.21 9.25 -6.94
C SER A 75 11.35 10.07 -6.32
N ASP A 76 10.98 10.86 -5.33
CA ASP A 76 11.72 11.80 -4.49
C ASP A 76 11.68 11.38 -3.02
N GLY A 77 11.21 10.15 -2.73
CA GLY A 77 11.03 9.67 -1.37
C GLY A 77 12.29 9.81 -0.52
N ALA A 78 12.12 10.42 0.64
CA ALA A 78 13.15 10.73 1.60
C ALA A 78 12.75 10.26 3.01
N GLU A 79 13.72 10.34 3.93
CA GLU A 79 13.53 10.00 5.34
C GLU A 79 12.32 10.76 5.94
N GLY A 80 11.37 10.01 6.48
CA GLY A 80 10.26 10.55 7.24
C GLY A 80 9.05 10.99 6.43
N ASP A 81 9.05 10.89 5.10
CA ASP A 81 7.95 11.34 4.23
C ASP A 81 6.65 10.56 4.43
N ARG A 82 6.78 9.28 4.83
CA ARG A 82 5.67 8.38 5.15
C ARG A 82 4.72 8.18 3.98
N PHE A 83 5.26 7.93 2.79
CA PHE A 83 4.52 7.46 1.63
C PHE A 83 3.73 6.19 1.97
N GLY A 84 2.54 6.01 1.40
CA GLY A 84 1.68 4.87 1.74
C GLY A 84 0.81 5.08 2.99
N ARG A 85 0.81 6.29 3.56
CA ARG A 85 -0.04 6.60 4.72
C ARG A 85 -1.53 6.44 4.41
N ALA A 86 -1.95 6.89 3.23
CA ALA A 86 -3.26 6.61 2.68
C ALA A 86 -3.10 6.23 1.20
N VAL A 87 -3.93 5.28 0.75
CA VAL A 87 -3.96 4.81 -0.63
C VAL A 87 -5.39 4.89 -1.15
N GLY A 88 -5.52 5.17 -2.44
CA GLY A 88 -6.77 5.12 -3.18
C GLY A 88 -6.55 4.46 -4.55
N ILE A 89 -7.58 3.79 -5.06
CA ILE A 89 -7.54 3.23 -6.41
C ILE A 89 -8.90 3.41 -7.09
N TYR A 90 -8.87 3.73 -8.38
CA TYR A 90 -10.02 3.70 -9.27
C TYR A 90 -9.56 3.31 -10.67
N GLU A 91 -10.14 2.25 -11.22
CA GLU A 91 -9.70 1.65 -12.48
C GLU A 91 -8.19 1.38 -12.48
N THR A 92 -7.44 2.10 -13.30
CA THR A 92 -5.99 1.95 -13.46
C THR A 92 -5.18 2.97 -12.65
N ARG A 93 -5.84 3.92 -11.99
CA ARG A 93 -5.19 5.01 -11.27
C ARG A 93 -5.09 4.69 -9.79
N ILE A 94 -3.88 4.77 -9.26
CA ILE A 94 -3.60 4.67 -7.83
C ILE A 94 -3.19 6.06 -7.35
N VAL A 95 -3.63 6.45 -6.16
CA VAL A 95 -3.17 7.66 -5.49
C VAL A 95 -2.58 7.26 -4.16
N VAL A 96 -1.39 7.76 -3.83
CA VAL A 96 -0.72 7.48 -2.56
C VAL A 96 -0.29 8.80 -1.91
N SER A 97 -0.55 8.96 -0.62
CA SER A 97 -0.11 10.15 0.11
C SER A 97 1.19 9.92 0.89
N ALA A 98 2.00 10.97 0.96
CA ALA A 98 3.12 11.14 1.87
C ALA A 98 2.86 12.40 2.70
N TYR A 99 2.20 12.25 3.84
CA TYR A 99 1.65 13.39 4.58
C TYR A 99 2.71 14.21 5.36
N ARG A 100 3.95 13.70 5.44
CA ARG A 100 5.07 14.35 6.13
C ARG A 100 6.12 14.94 5.20
N ASP A 101 5.98 14.65 3.92
CA ASP A 101 6.81 15.16 2.84
C ASP A 101 7.11 16.66 3.01
N ASP A 102 8.40 17.01 2.97
CA ASP A 102 8.90 18.32 3.37
C ASP A 102 9.58 19.12 2.25
N ASP A 103 9.45 18.66 1.00
CA ASP A 103 10.01 19.27 -0.20
C ASP A 103 9.62 20.75 -0.39
N LEU A 104 8.43 21.13 0.08
CA LEU A 104 7.92 22.51 0.06
C LEU A 104 7.76 23.12 1.45
N GLY A 105 8.43 22.56 2.46
CA GLY A 105 8.41 22.99 3.86
C GLY A 105 7.95 21.90 4.80
N GLU A 106 8.27 22.04 6.10
CA GLU A 106 7.96 21.03 7.12
C GLU A 106 6.48 20.60 7.06
N TRP A 107 6.21 19.30 6.86
CA TRP A 107 4.86 18.73 6.77
C TRP A 107 4.01 19.29 5.62
N SER A 108 4.63 19.75 4.54
CA SER A 108 3.92 20.28 3.37
C SER A 108 3.02 19.23 2.72
N GLY A 109 3.44 17.97 2.77
CA GLY A 109 2.71 16.81 2.30
C GLY A 109 2.65 16.74 0.77
N SER A 110 2.68 15.52 0.26
CA SER A 110 2.59 15.22 -1.17
C SER A 110 1.58 14.12 -1.44
N ALA A 111 1.04 14.12 -2.67
CA ALA A 111 0.19 13.06 -3.19
C ALA A 111 0.67 12.65 -4.58
N TYR A 112 0.86 11.36 -4.76
CA TYR A 112 1.47 10.75 -5.94
C TYR A 112 0.40 9.98 -6.71
N VAL A 113 0.42 10.05 -8.04
CA VAL A 113 -0.60 9.49 -8.95
C VAL A 113 0.05 8.78 -10.13
#